data_AF-A0A0S6USJ6-F1
#
_entry.id   AF-A0A0S6USJ6-F1
#
_cell.length_a   1.000
_cell.length_b   1.000
_cell.length_c   1.000
_cell.angle_alpha   90.00
_cell.angle_beta   90.00
_cell.angle_gamma   90.00
#
_symmetry.space_group_name_H-M   'P 1'
#
loop_
_entity.id
_entity.type
_entity.pdbx_description
1 polymer ?
#
loop_
_entity_poly.entity_id
_entity_poly.type
_entity_poly.pdbx_seq_one_letter_code
_entity_poly.pdbx_strand_id
1 'polypeptide(L)'
;MIRRPQIALLSDGRRLHLQDGPIDLIVEARGRTDAVRAAYDAAALRFTGLLDELCAELPELRSAAGMRTSLKGLVARRMHAAVAPHAVDGFITPMAAVAGSVAEEILAAMLRTATLDRAYVNNGGDIALHLGVGEHFTVGLMDRPDRDGVMRTMRIEADDPVRGVATSGRHGRSFSLGIADAVTVLATTASQADAAATMIANAVDLPGHPAIIRRPANELQPDSDLGARLVTRDVGELSRNEIAAALESGAECARHLFDRGLIEGAVLQLCGDMLVIGPKDIERLESRPRQLEPAVHA
;
A
#
# COMPACT_ATOMS: atom_id res chain seq x y z
N MET A 1 -3.89 31.18 -4.96
CA MET A 1 -3.45 30.51 -6.20
C MET A 1 -3.93 29.08 -6.12
N ILE A 2 -4.61 28.56 -7.14
CA ILE A 2 -4.98 27.13 -7.20
C ILE A 2 -3.67 26.36 -7.38
N ARG A 3 -3.34 25.52 -6.41
CA ARG A 3 -2.18 24.64 -6.47
C ARG A 3 -2.36 23.70 -7.66
N ARG A 4 -1.34 23.58 -8.52
CA ARG A 4 -1.38 22.70 -9.68
C ARG A 4 -0.52 21.47 -9.42
N PRO A 5 -1.00 20.26 -9.75
CA PRO A 5 -0.20 19.05 -9.67
C PRO A 5 0.99 19.13 -10.64
N GLN A 6 2.07 18.45 -10.29
CA GLN A 6 3.17 18.13 -11.20
C GLN A 6 2.81 16.88 -11.99
N ILE A 7 2.91 16.96 -13.31
CA ILE A 7 2.52 15.89 -14.23
C ILE A 7 3.62 15.77 -15.26
N ALA A 8 4.27 14.61 -15.33
CA ALA A 8 5.37 14.38 -16.25
C ALA A 8 5.45 12.92 -16.68
N LEU A 9 5.88 12.68 -17.91
CA LEU A 9 6.31 11.34 -18.32
C LEU A 9 7.74 11.11 -17.79
N LEU A 10 7.99 9.94 -17.22
CA LEU A 10 9.33 9.57 -16.76
C LEU A 10 10.29 9.36 -17.95
N SER A 11 11.58 9.34 -17.64
CA SER A 11 12.66 9.22 -18.64
C SER A 11 12.62 7.94 -19.48
N ASP A 12 11.91 6.91 -19.02
CA ASP A 12 11.67 5.69 -19.79
C ASP A 12 10.62 5.83 -20.91
N GLY A 13 9.94 6.97 -20.98
CA GLY A 13 8.92 7.26 -21.98
C GLY A 13 7.65 6.41 -21.86
N ARG A 14 7.48 5.66 -20.76
CA ARG A 14 6.39 4.71 -20.55
C ARG A 14 5.53 5.05 -19.36
N ARG A 15 6.14 5.45 -18.25
CA ARG A 15 5.44 5.67 -16.98
C ARG A 15 5.11 7.15 -16.79
N LEU A 16 3.87 7.43 -16.41
CA LEU A 16 3.40 8.76 -16.05
C LEU A 16 3.58 8.97 -14.54
N HIS A 17 4.13 10.12 -14.18
CA HIS A 17 4.28 10.58 -12.81
C HIS A 17 3.28 11.71 -12.53
N LEU A 18 2.54 11.58 -11.44
CA LEU A 18 1.56 12.56 -10.97
C LEU A 18 1.85 12.88 -9.51
N GLN A 19 2.15 14.13 -9.17
CA GLN A 19 2.44 14.53 -7.80
C GLN A 19 1.65 15.77 -7.39
N ASP A 20 1.02 15.70 -6.22
CA ASP A 20 0.39 16.84 -5.57
C ASP A 20 0.45 16.69 -4.04
N GLY A 21 1.22 17.56 -3.38
CA GLY A 21 1.49 17.43 -1.95
C GLY A 21 2.08 16.05 -1.60
N PRO A 22 1.51 15.31 -0.63
CA PRO A 22 1.99 13.97 -0.26
C PRO A 22 1.58 12.87 -1.24
N ILE A 23 0.67 13.15 -2.19
CA ILE A 23 0.22 12.15 -3.16
C ILE A 23 1.23 12.10 -4.31
N ASP A 24 1.75 10.91 -4.58
CA ASP A 24 2.88 10.68 -5.47
C ASP A 24 2.67 9.38 -6.24
N LEU A 25 2.15 9.49 -7.47
CA LEU A 25 1.70 8.35 -8.27
C LEU A 25 2.65 8.03 -9.41
N ILE A 26 2.94 6.74 -9.55
CA ILE A 26 3.57 6.16 -10.74
C ILE A 26 2.53 5.31 -11.45
N VAL A 27 2.22 5.69 -12.69
CA VAL A 27 1.19 5.08 -13.52
C VAL A 27 1.83 4.45 -14.74
N GLU A 28 1.47 3.20 -15.05
CA GLU A 28 1.80 2.58 -16.33
C GLU A 28 0.56 1.95 -16.94
N ALA A 29 0.38 2.12 -18.25
CA ALA A 29 -0.63 1.42 -19.03
C ALA A 29 -0.01 0.73 -20.24
N ARG A 30 -0.61 -0.38 -20.65
CA ARG A 30 -0.32 -1.12 -21.88
C ARG A 30 -1.60 -1.31 -22.68
N GLY A 31 -1.45 -1.21 -24.00
CA GLY A 31 -2.55 -1.23 -24.94
C GLY A 31 -2.17 -0.50 -26.23
N ARG A 32 -3.18 -0.19 -27.05
CA ARG A 32 -3.00 0.66 -28.24
C ARG A 32 -2.50 2.04 -27.82
N THR A 33 -1.57 2.62 -28.59
CA THR A 33 -0.90 3.88 -28.25
C THR A 33 -1.87 5.04 -28.02
N ASP A 34 -2.92 5.16 -28.83
CA ASP A 34 -3.97 6.16 -28.68
C ASP A 34 -4.81 5.96 -27.41
N ALA A 35 -5.11 4.71 -27.06
CA ALA A 35 -5.81 4.34 -25.83
C ALA A 35 -4.97 4.66 -24.58
N VAL A 36 -3.67 4.35 -24.60
CA VAL A 36 -2.74 4.68 -23.51
C VAL A 36 -2.64 6.19 -23.31
N ARG A 37 -2.52 6.96 -24.40
CA ARG A 37 -2.50 8.43 -24.31
C ARG A 37 -3.79 8.97 -23.71
N ALA A 38 -4.95 8.51 -24.20
CA ALA A 38 -6.25 8.93 -23.68
C ALA A 38 -6.43 8.58 -22.19
N ALA A 39 -5.93 7.41 -21.76
CA ALA A 39 -5.91 7.02 -20.36
C ALA A 39 -5.06 7.97 -19.51
N TYR A 40 -3.85 8.31 -19.96
CA TYR A 40 -2.95 9.23 -19.24
C TYR A 40 -3.54 10.65 -19.15
N ASP A 41 -4.19 11.13 -20.22
CA ASP A 41 -4.90 12.41 -20.19
C ASP A 41 -6.05 12.38 -19.17
N ALA A 42 -6.81 11.28 -19.10
CA ALA A 42 -7.87 11.09 -18.11
C ALA A 42 -7.34 11.02 -16.66
N ALA A 43 -6.20 10.35 -16.45
CA ALA A 43 -5.53 10.29 -15.15
C ALA A 43 -5.11 11.68 -14.69
N ALA A 44 -4.42 12.44 -15.55
CA ALA A 44 -4.00 13.82 -15.29
C ALA A 44 -5.18 14.74 -14.96
N LEU A 45 -6.26 14.64 -15.73
CA LEU A 45 -7.46 15.42 -15.51
C LEU A 45 -8.11 15.10 -14.16
N ARG A 46 -8.29 13.80 -13.84
CA ARG A 46 -8.91 13.39 -12.57
C ARG A 46 -8.07 13.75 -11.36
N PHE A 47 -6.74 13.65 -11.49
CA PHE A 47 -5.80 13.95 -10.41
C PHE A 47 -5.81 15.43 -10.02
N THR A 48 -6.08 16.32 -10.98
CA THR A 48 -6.13 17.76 -10.73
C THR A 48 -7.29 18.12 -9.80
N GLY A 49 -6.99 18.66 -8.62
CA GLY A 49 -7.98 19.05 -7.60
C GLY A 49 -8.34 17.95 -6.60
N LEU A 50 -7.88 16.71 -6.80
CA LEU A 50 -8.23 15.57 -5.95
C LEU A 50 -7.82 15.75 -4.49
N LEU A 51 -6.62 16.28 -4.24
CA LEU A 51 -6.18 16.50 -2.86
C LEU A 51 -6.95 17.63 -2.18
N ASP A 52 -7.42 18.64 -2.93
CA ASP A 52 -8.26 19.69 -2.36
C ASP A 52 -9.64 19.13 -1.96
N GLU A 53 -10.20 18.19 -2.75
CA GLU A 53 -11.41 17.43 -2.38
C GLU A 53 -11.22 16.68 -1.05
N LEU A 54 -10.09 15.98 -0.89
CA LEU A 54 -9.77 15.23 0.34
C LEU A 54 -9.55 16.17 1.54
N CYS A 55 -8.82 17.27 1.34
CA CYS A 55 -8.57 18.27 2.38
C CYS A 55 -9.86 18.90 2.91
N ALA A 56 -10.89 19.07 2.06
CA ALA A 56 -12.19 19.61 2.46
C ALA A 56 -12.92 18.72 3.48
N GLU A 57 -12.62 17.42 3.51
CA GLU A 57 -13.25 16.43 4.40
C GLU A 57 -12.29 15.87 5.45
N LEU A 58 -11.07 16.42 5.53
CA LEU A 58 -9.98 15.93 6.36
C LEU A 58 -10.33 15.76 7.85
N PRO A 59 -11.12 16.65 8.50
CA PRO A 59 -11.50 16.46 9.89
C PRO A 59 -12.23 15.14 10.17
N GLU A 60 -13.14 14.72 9.28
CA GLU A 60 -13.83 13.44 9.42
C GLU A 60 -12.94 12.27 8.98
N LEU A 61 -12.13 12.45 7.92
CA LEU A 61 -11.19 11.42 7.47
C LEU A 61 -10.14 11.05 8.54
N ARG A 62 -9.79 11.98 9.43
CA ARG A 62 -8.88 11.75 10.57
C ARG A 62 -9.58 11.24 11.83
N SER A 63 -10.90 11.09 11.80
CA SER A 63 -11.66 10.57 12.94
C SER A 63 -11.71 9.04 12.91
N ALA A 64 -11.89 8.42 14.09
CA ALA A 64 -12.07 6.97 14.18
C ALA A 64 -13.24 6.52 13.30
N ALA A 65 -13.03 5.49 12.49
CA ALA A 65 -14.07 4.95 11.63
C ALA A 65 -15.22 4.39 12.50
N GLY A 66 -16.44 4.80 12.18
CA GLY A 66 -17.67 4.26 12.75
C GLY A 66 -18.50 3.50 11.72
N MET A 67 -19.70 3.07 12.11
CA MET A 67 -20.64 2.40 11.19
C MET A 67 -21.27 3.33 10.14
N ARG A 68 -21.18 4.65 10.34
CA ARG A 68 -21.80 5.66 9.48
C ARG A 68 -20.78 6.76 9.19
N THR A 69 -20.97 7.45 8.07
CA THR A 69 -20.15 8.58 7.65
C THR A 69 -21.01 9.68 7.05
N SER A 70 -20.57 10.94 7.20
CA SER A 70 -21.10 12.11 6.49
C SER A 70 -20.25 12.52 5.28
N LEU A 71 -19.20 11.75 4.95
CA LEU A 71 -18.34 11.99 3.79
C LEU A 71 -19.13 11.96 2.47
N LYS A 72 -18.85 12.93 1.61
CA LYS A 72 -19.54 13.20 0.35
C LYS A 72 -18.65 12.96 -0.87
N GLY A 73 -17.34 13.14 -0.74
CA GLY A 73 -16.38 12.87 -1.80
C GLY A 73 -16.37 11.39 -2.17
N LEU A 74 -16.20 11.09 -3.46
CA LEU A 74 -16.17 9.71 -3.94
C LEU A 74 -15.00 8.93 -3.31
N VAL A 75 -13.81 9.53 -3.29
CA VAL A 75 -12.61 8.92 -2.70
C VAL A 75 -12.73 8.84 -1.18
N ALA A 76 -13.24 9.88 -0.53
CA ALA A 76 -13.46 9.88 0.92
C ALA A 76 -14.43 8.76 1.38
N ARG A 77 -15.55 8.56 0.67
CA ARG A 77 -16.46 7.45 0.96
C ARG A 77 -15.82 6.08 0.71
N ARG A 78 -14.98 5.96 -0.33
CA ARG A 78 -14.22 4.73 -0.60
C ARG A 78 -13.26 4.41 0.54
N MET A 79 -12.52 5.41 1.03
CA MET A 79 -11.65 5.28 2.20
C MET A 79 -12.42 4.78 3.42
N HIS A 80 -13.57 5.39 3.73
CA HIS A 80 -14.41 4.96 4.83
C HIS A 80 -14.94 3.53 4.66
N ALA A 81 -15.42 3.17 3.46
CA ALA A 81 -15.93 1.84 3.17
C ALA A 81 -14.85 0.75 3.33
N ALA A 82 -13.60 1.05 2.99
CA ALA A 82 -12.48 0.14 3.18
C ALA A 82 -12.14 -0.09 4.66
N VAL A 83 -12.23 0.94 5.51
CA VAL A 83 -11.85 0.83 6.93
C VAL A 83 -12.99 0.39 7.84
N ALA A 84 -14.25 0.61 7.45
CA ALA A 84 -15.42 0.30 8.27
C ALA A 84 -15.50 -1.16 8.75
N PRO A 85 -15.16 -2.19 7.93
CA PRO A 85 -15.12 -3.58 8.38
C PRO A 85 -14.12 -3.85 9.51
N HIS A 86 -13.07 -3.04 9.63
CA HIS A 86 -12.01 -3.22 10.63
C HIS A 86 -12.30 -2.49 11.95
N ALA A 87 -13.26 -1.56 11.96
CA ALA A 87 -13.61 -0.75 13.13
C ALA A 87 -14.16 -1.58 14.31
N VAL A 88 -14.60 -2.82 14.05
CA VAL A 88 -15.03 -3.77 15.10
C VAL A 88 -13.86 -4.42 15.84
N ASP A 89 -12.71 -4.53 15.18
CA ASP A 89 -11.53 -5.24 15.69
C ASP A 89 -10.54 -4.29 16.38
N GLY A 90 -10.59 -3.00 16.05
CA GLY A 90 -9.69 -2.01 16.64
C GLY A 90 -9.87 -0.61 16.09
N PHE A 91 -8.98 0.28 16.54
CA PHE A 91 -8.94 1.65 16.05
C PHE A 91 -8.34 1.71 14.65
N ILE A 92 -9.07 2.34 13.75
CA ILE A 92 -8.62 2.71 12.41
C ILE A 92 -9.33 4.00 11.99
N THR A 93 -8.69 4.81 11.15
CA THR A 93 -9.29 6.00 10.53
C THR A 93 -9.35 5.79 9.02
N PRO A 94 -10.23 6.47 8.28
CA PRO A 94 -10.21 6.48 6.82
C PRO A 94 -8.83 6.80 6.21
N MET A 95 -7.95 7.53 6.91
CA MET A 95 -6.59 7.81 6.44
C MET A 95 -5.78 6.55 6.13
N ALA A 96 -6.08 5.41 6.77
CA ALA A 96 -5.43 4.13 6.52
C ALA A 96 -5.75 3.49 5.15
N ALA A 97 -6.63 4.11 4.35
CA ALA A 97 -6.97 3.65 3.00
C ALA A 97 -6.76 4.74 1.94
N VAL A 98 -6.10 5.85 2.29
CA VAL A 98 -5.99 7.03 1.40
C VAL A 98 -5.23 6.70 0.13
N ALA A 99 -4.11 5.97 0.24
CA ALA A 99 -3.20 5.79 -0.86
C ALA A 99 -3.80 4.83 -1.89
N GLY A 100 -4.33 3.70 -1.41
CA GLY A 100 -5.07 2.74 -2.23
C GLY A 100 -6.34 3.34 -2.86
N SER A 101 -7.10 4.14 -2.11
CA SER A 101 -8.33 4.76 -2.64
C SER A 101 -8.06 5.80 -3.74
N VAL A 102 -6.96 6.53 -3.63
CA VAL A 102 -6.50 7.46 -4.68
C VAL A 102 -6.02 6.70 -5.90
N ALA A 103 -5.22 5.64 -5.72
CA ALA A 103 -4.74 4.83 -6.82
C ALA A 103 -5.91 4.22 -7.63
N GLU A 104 -6.92 3.69 -6.93
CA GLU A 104 -8.15 3.20 -7.55
C GLU A 104 -8.92 4.26 -8.33
N GLU A 105 -9.02 5.48 -7.78
CA GLU A 105 -9.76 6.55 -8.45
C GLU A 105 -9.13 6.94 -9.78
N ILE A 106 -7.80 7.03 -9.81
CA ILE A 106 -7.05 7.34 -11.03
C ILE A 106 -7.14 6.19 -12.04
N LEU A 107 -6.99 4.94 -11.59
CA LEU A 107 -7.16 3.79 -12.45
C LEU A 107 -8.58 3.73 -13.05
N ALA A 108 -9.60 3.97 -12.24
CA ALA A 108 -10.99 3.99 -12.70
C ALA A 108 -11.23 5.10 -13.74
N ALA A 109 -10.60 6.27 -13.59
CA ALA A 109 -10.67 7.34 -14.58
C ALA A 109 -10.05 6.92 -15.92
N MET A 110 -8.89 6.26 -15.90
CA MET A 110 -8.25 5.73 -17.10
C MET A 110 -9.15 4.74 -17.83
N LEU A 111 -9.71 3.77 -17.10
CA LEU A 111 -10.51 2.68 -17.67
C LEU A 111 -11.88 3.12 -18.19
N ARG A 112 -12.45 4.22 -17.67
CA ARG A 112 -13.68 4.81 -18.23
C ARG A 112 -13.45 5.42 -19.61
N THR A 113 -12.23 5.83 -19.93
CA THR A 113 -11.91 6.52 -21.18
C THR A 113 -11.28 5.59 -22.22
N ALA A 114 -10.61 4.53 -21.79
CA ALA A 114 -9.85 3.67 -22.69
C ALA A 114 -9.91 2.19 -22.30
N THR A 115 -9.93 1.31 -23.30
CA THR A 115 -9.67 -0.12 -23.12
C THR A 115 -8.17 -0.37 -23.10
N LEU A 116 -7.69 -0.93 -21.99
CA LEU A 116 -6.28 -1.22 -21.74
C LEU A 116 -6.09 -2.73 -21.56
N ASP A 117 -4.96 -3.25 -22.02
CA ASP A 117 -4.58 -4.64 -21.81
C ASP A 117 -4.17 -4.83 -20.36
N ARG A 118 -3.36 -3.91 -19.84
CA ARG A 118 -2.89 -3.89 -18.46
C ARG A 118 -2.67 -2.46 -18.00
N ALA A 119 -2.96 -2.17 -16.74
CA ALA A 119 -2.55 -0.91 -16.14
C ALA A 119 -2.27 -1.06 -14.65
N TYR A 120 -1.44 -0.19 -14.11
CA TYR A 120 -1.32 -0.03 -12.67
C TYR A 120 -1.17 1.45 -12.29
N VAL A 121 -1.65 1.77 -11.10
CA VAL A 121 -1.40 3.06 -10.43
C VAL A 121 -0.80 2.73 -9.07
N ASN A 122 0.44 3.14 -8.83
CA ASN A 122 1.16 2.92 -7.58
C ASN A 122 1.29 4.25 -6.83
N ASN A 123 0.76 4.30 -5.61
CA ASN A 123 0.90 5.42 -4.68
C ASN A 123 1.77 4.99 -3.48
N GLY A 124 3.09 5.04 -3.64
CA GLY A 124 4.02 4.79 -2.53
C GLY A 124 4.04 3.35 -1.97
N GLY A 125 3.56 2.35 -2.72
CA GLY A 125 3.44 0.96 -2.28
C GLY A 125 2.02 0.42 -2.36
N ASP A 126 1.03 1.31 -2.49
CA ASP A 126 -0.38 0.97 -2.62
C ASP A 126 -0.80 1.05 -4.09
N ILE A 127 -1.09 -0.11 -4.66
CA ILE A 127 -1.17 -0.35 -6.09
C ILE A 127 -2.57 -0.82 -6.47
N ALA A 128 -3.24 -0.04 -7.31
CA ALA A 128 -4.44 -0.47 -8.03
C ALA A 128 -4.03 -1.08 -9.38
N LEU A 129 -4.61 -2.23 -9.71
CA LEU A 129 -4.25 -3.04 -10.87
C LEU A 129 -5.44 -3.24 -11.80
N HIS A 130 -5.19 -3.21 -13.11
CA HIS A 130 -6.07 -3.71 -14.15
C HIS A 130 -5.33 -4.76 -14.97
N LEU A 131 -5.94 -5.94 -15.12
CA LEU A 131 -5.40 -7.06 -15.88
C LEU A 131 -6.48 -7.56 -16.84
N GLY A 132 -6.22 -7.39 -18.14
CA GLY A 132 -6.98 -8.00 -19.22
C GLY A 132 -6.65 -9.49 -19.39
N VAL A 133 -7.34 -10.17 -20.30
CA VAL A 133 -7.19 -11.62 -20.49
C VAL A 133 -5.74 -11.99 -20.85
N GLY A 134 -5.16 -12.92 -20.11
CA GLY A 134 -3.79 -13.41 -20.31
C GLY A 134 -2.69 -12.48 -19.79
N GLU A 135 -3.04 -11.31 -19.27
CA GLU A 135 -2.11 -10.41 -18.61
C GLU A 135 -1.83 -10.84 -17.17
N HIS A 136 -0.73 -10.33 -16.63
CA HIS A 136 -0.29 -10.63 -15.28
C HIS A 136 0.52 -9.47 -14.70
N PHE A 137 0.66 -9.49 -13.39
CA PHE A 137 1.45 -8.55 -12.62
C PHE A 137 2.37 -9.28 -11.65
N THR A 138 3.61 -8.83 -11.54
CA THR A 138 4.59 -9.38 -10.60
C THR A 138 4.84 -8.37 -9.50
N VAL A 139 4.49 -8.74 -8.27
CA VAL A 139 4.78 -7.96 -7.07
C VAL A 139 6.15 -8.38 -6.55
N GLY A 140 7.05 -7.41 -6.39
CA GLY A 140 8.34 -7.61 -5.73
C GLY A 140 8.20 -7.47 -4.22
N LEU A 141 8.76 -8.42 -3.48
CA LEU A 141 8.85 -8.43 -2.02
C LEU A 141 10.33 -8.38 -1.65
N MET A 142 10.74 -7.37 -0.89
CA MET A 142 12.13 -7.23 -0.47
C MET A 142 12.28 -7.78 0.95
N ASP A 143 13.10 -8.81 1.14
CA ASP A 143 13.32 -9.42 2.47
C ASP A 143 14.04 -8.47 3.45
N ARG A 144 14.99 -7.68 2.94
CA ARG A 144 15.76 -6.68 3.72
C ARG A 144 16.19 -5.52 2.80
N PRO A 145 15.58 -4.33 2.88
CA PRO A 145 15.95 -3.21 2.03
C PRO A 145 17.33 -2.59 2.39
N ASP A 146 17.86 -2.90 3.57
CA ASP A 146 19.08 -2.33 4.15
C ASP A 146 20.33 -3.25 4.04
N ARG A 147 20.18 -4.47 3.52
CA ARG A 147 21.25 -5.46 3.32
C ARG A 147 21.14 -6.13 1.94
N ASP A 148 22.01 -7.08 1.64
CA ASP A 148 21.86 -8.00 0.49
C ASP A 148 20.62 -8.90 0.69
N GLY A 149 19.44 -8.31 0.62
CA GLY A 149 18.15 -8.98 0.70
C GLY A 149 17.88 -9.76 -0.58
N VAL A 150 17.22 -10.91 -0.44
CA VAL A 150 16.72 -11.67 -1.59
C VAL A 150 15.41 -11.01 -2.04
N MET A 151 15.34 -10.63 -3.32
CA MET A 151 14.08 -10.23 -3.94
C MET A 151 13.23 -11.47 -4.16
N ARG A 152 12.06 -11.49 -3.56
CA ARG A 152 11.03 -12.49 -3.84
C ARG A 152 9.96 -11.88 -4.71
N THR A 153 9.24 -12.74 -5.42
CA THR A 153 8.17 -12.30 -6.29
C THR A 153 6.91 -13.12 -6.08
N MET A 154 5.78 -12.43 -6.17
CA MET A 154 4.47 -13.05 -6.20
C MET A 154 3.76 -12.61 -7.47
N ARG A 155 3.18 -13.59 -8.17
CA ARG A 155 2.53 -13.36 -9.46
C ARG A 155 1.01 -13.25 -9.27
N ILE A 156 0.43 -12.28 -9.94
CA ILE A 156 -1.01 -12.03 -10.01
C ILE A 156 -1.45 -12.21 -11.45
N GLU A 157 -2.27 -13.21 -11.70
CA GLU A 157 -2.85 -13.54 -12.98
C GLU A 157 -4.16 -12.76 -13.19
N ALA A 158 -4.60 -12.67 -14.44
CA ALA A 158 -5.84 -11.97 -14.77
C ALA A 158 -7.10 -12.64 -14.19
N ASP A 159 -7.08 -13.95 -13.98
CA ASP A 159 -8.20 -14.72 -13.42
C ASP A 159 -8.25 -14.69 -11.89
N ASP A 160 -7.18 -14.23 -11.22
CA ASP A 160 -7.22 -13.97 -9.79
C ASP A 160 -8.19 -12.82 -9.45
N PRO A 161 -8.84 -12.86 -8.27
CA PRO A 161 -9.70 -11.77 -7.81
C PRO A 161 -8.92 -10.49 -7.45
N VAL A 162 -7.59 -10.60 -7.27
CA VAL A 162 -6.74 -9.53 -6.75
C VAL A 162 -6.64 -8.36 -7.75
N ARG A 163 -7.05 -7.17 -7.33
CA ARG A 163 -6.84 -5.91 -8.07
C ARG A 163 -6.22 -4.81 -7.20
N GLY A 164 -5.88 -5.14 -5.96
CA GLY A 164 -5.20 -4.27 -5.01
C GLY A 164 -4.00 -4.95 -4.37
N VAL A 165 -2.91 -4.20 -4.25
CA VAL A 165 -1.74 -4.57 -3.45
C VAL A 165 -1.41 -3.39 -2.55
N ALA A 166 -1.08 -3.61 -1.29
CA ALA A 166 -0.66 -2.54 -0.39
C ALA A 166 0.50 -3.02 0.48
N THR A 167 1.34 -2.10 0.94
CA THR A 167 2.42 -2.43 1.87
C THR A 167 2.51 -1.43 3.01
N SER A 168 2.36 -1.93 4.24
CA SER A 168 2.47 -1.13 5.47
C SER A 168 3.58 -1.65 6.37
N GLY A 169 4.16 -0.81 7.22
CA GLY A 169 5.25 -1.20 8.11
C GLY A 169 5.94 0.00 8.75
N ARG A 170 6.78 -0.24 9.76
CA ARG A 170 7.38 0.84 10.57
C ARG A 170 8.34 1.76 9.79
N HIS A 171 8.89 1.29 8.67
CA HIS A 171 9.77 2.08 7.79
C HIS A 171 9.02 2.81 6.68
N GLY A 172 7.69 2.67 6.63
CA GLY A 172 6.83 3.33 5.66
C GLY A 172 6.71 4.83 5.87
N ARG A 173 5.91 5.47 5.02
CA ARG A 173 5.63 6.92 5.08
C ARG A 173 4.70 7.30 6.24
N SER A 174 3.96 6.33 6.79
CA SER A 174 2.97 6.50 7.85
C SER A 174 3.45 5.88 9.15
N PHE A 175 3.00 6.41 10.29
CA PHE A 175 3.30 5.80 11.58
C PHE A 175 2.57 4.47 11.76
N SER A 176 3.27 3.47 12.28
CA SER A 176 2.70 2.17 12.65
C SER A 176 2.65 2.03 14.17
N LEU A 177 1.59 1.40 14.66
CA LEU A 177 1.45 1.00 16.06
C LEU A 177 2.25 -0.28 16.31
N GLY A 178 2.36 -1.17 15.34
CA GLY A 178 3.11 -2.43 15.45
C GLY A 178 4.58 -2.28 15.08
N ILE A 179 5.28 -3.40 15.00
CA ILE A 179 6.72 -3.47 14.76
C ILE A 179 7.10 -4.12 13.43
N ALA A 180 6.15 -4.55 12.60
CA ALA A 180 6.47 -5.15 11.30
C ALA A 180 7.43 -4.27 10.48
N ASP A 181 8.42 -4.90 9.84
CA ASP A 181 9.26 -4.20 8.86
C ASP A 181 8.43 -3.83 7.64
N ALA A 182 7.65 -4.81 7.17
CA ALA A 182 6.70 -4.69 6.08
C ALA A 182 5.61 -5.78 6.21
N VAL A 183 4.40 -5.43 5.80
CA VAL A 183 3.27 -6.31 5.57
C VAL A 183 2.71 -5.95 4.21
N THR A 184 2.79 -6.89 3.26
CA THR A 184 2.19 -6.74 1.93
C THR A 184 0.88 -7.52 1.88
N VAL A 185 -0.21 -6.85 1.49
CA VAL A 185 -1.55 -7.45 1.40
C VAL A 185 -2.02 -7.46 -0.04
N LEU A 186 -2.69 -8.56 -0.42
CA LEU A 186 -3.46 -8.69 -1.65
C LEU A 186 -4.94 -8.61 -1.34
N ALA A 187 -5.70 -7.83 -2.11
CA ALA A 187 -7.15 -7.77 -1.97
C ALA A 187 -7.85 -7.49 -3.32
N THR A 188 -9.18 -7.61 -3.33
CA THR A 188 -10.01 -7.28 -4.50
C THR A 188 -9.92 -5.81 -4.91
N THR A 189 -9.54 -4.91 -4.00
CA THR A 189 -9.31 -3.49 -4.30
C THR A 189 -8.09 -2.96 -3.53
N ALA A 190 -7.45 -1.89 -4.02
CA ALA A 190 -6.25 -1.34 -3.40
C ALA A 190 -6.55 -0.66 -2.05
N SER A 191 -7.71 -0.02 -1.91
CA SER A 191 -8.21 0.57 -0.69
C SER A 191 -8.45 -0.46 0.41
N GLN A 192 -8.99 -1.64 0.07
CA GLN A 192 -9.11 -2.77 1.00
C GLN A 192 -7.74 -3.29 1.40
N ALA A 193 -6.82 -3.46 0.44
CA ALA A 193 -5.46 -3.89 0.73
C ALA A 193 -4.75 -2.92 1.69
N ASP A 194 -4.87 -1.60 1.47
CA ASP A 194 -4.24 -0.52 2.27
C ASP A 194 -4.73 -0.53 3.73
N ALA A 195 -6.05 -0.58 3.91
CA ALA A 195 -6.67 -0.70 5.23
C ALA A 195 -6.22 -1.97 5.97
N ALA A 196 -6.27 -3.12 5.28
CA ALA A 196 -5.91 -4.40 5.87
C ALA A 196 -4.40 -4.49 6.18
N ALA A 197 -3.53 -3.97 5.31
CA ALA A 197 -2.09 -3.93 5.54
C ALA A 197 -1.77 -3.13 6.80
N THR A 198 -2.45 -2.01 7.01
CA THR A 198 -2.32 -1.21 8.25
C THR A 198 -2.75 -2.01 9.48
N MET A 199 -3.89 -2.70 9.43
CA MET A 199 -4.38 -3.52 10.56
C MET A 199 -3.42 -4.66 10.91
N ILE A 200 -2.96 -5.40 9.90
CA ILE A 200 -2.07 -6.55 10.10
C ILE A 200 -0.70 -6.07 10.57
N ALA A 201 -0.15 -5.00 9.99
CA ALA A 201 1.12 -4.42 10.45
C ALA A 201 1.07 -3.96 11.91
N ASN A 202 -0.07 -3.39 12.32
CA ASN A 202 -0.29 -3.01 13.72
C ASN A 202 -0.44 -4.22 14.66
N ALA A 203 -0.94 -5.36 14.16
CA ALA A 203 -1.09 -6.60 14.93
C ALA A 203 0.21 -7.38 15.10
N VAL A 204 1.22 -7.15 14.25
CA VAL A 204 2.59 -7.62 14.48
C VAL A 204 3.20 -6.77 15.59
N ASP A 205 3.09 -7.21 16.84
CA ASP A 205 3.55 -6.43 18.00
C ASP A 205 3.95 -7.31 19.20
N LEU A 206 4.69 -6.71 20.13
CA LEU A 206 4.99 -7.25 21.46
C LEU A 206 4.67 -6.18 22.52
N PRO A 207 3.40 -6.07 22.96
CA PRO A 207 2.99 -5.02 23.88
C PRO A 207 3.80 -5.02 25.18
N GLY A 208 4.34 -3.84 25.54
CA GLY A 208 5.13 -3.65 26.77
C GLY A 208 6.57 -4.15 26.70
N HIS A 209 7.05 -4.64 25.55
CA HIS A 209 8.41 -5.12 25.41
C HIS A 209 9.43 -3.96 25.53
N PRO A 210 10.48 -4.08 26.39
CA PRO A 210 11.38 -2.98 26.71
C PRO A 210 12.26 -2.53 25.54
N ALA A 211 12.50 -3.42 24.56
CA ALA A 211 13.25 -3.06 23.35
C ALA A 211 12.43 -2.25 22.33
N ILE A 212 11.12 -2.08 22.52
CA ILE A 212 10.27 -1.32 21.61
C ILE A 212 10.04 0.08 22.19
N ILE A 213 10.66 1.08 21.56
CA ILE A 213 10.51 2.46 21.97
C ILE A 213 9.31 3.06 21.25
N ARG A 214 8.36 3.58 22.02
CA ARG A 214 7.11 4.16 21.51
C ARG A 214 6.95 5.59 21.95
N ARG A 215 6.29 6.39 21.12
CA ARG A 215 5.92 7.79 21.45
C ARG A 215 4.52 8.12 20.93
N PRO A 216 3.79 9.04 21.56
CA PRO A 216 2.52 9.52 21.03
C PRO A 216 2.69 10.10 19.61
N ALA A 217 1.81 9.73 18.68
CA ALA A 217 1.89 10.20 17.29
C ALA A 217 1.84 11.73 17.17
N ASN A 218 1.02 12.39 17.99
CA ASN A 218 0.87 13.84 18.02
C ASN A 218 2.08 14.60 18.61
N GLU A 219 2.97 13.96 19.36
CA GLU A 219 4.26 14.58 19.75
C GLU A 219 5.24 14.66 18.58
N LEU A 220 4.98 13.89 17.53
CA LEU A 220 5.87 13.68 16.41
C LEU A 220 5.36 14.40 15.16
N GLN A 221 4.06 14.33 14.94
CA GLN A 221 3.32 15.06 13.93
C GLN A 221 2.05 15.58 14.61
N PRO A 222 1.99 16.89 14.98
CA PRO A 222 0.89 17.46 15.77
C PRO A 222 -0.51 17.19 15.23
N ASP A 223 -0.64 17.03 13.92
CA ASP A 223 -1.90 16.85 13.22
C ASP A 223 -2.18 15.39 12.80
N SER A 224 -1.44 14.42 13.36
CA SER A 224 -1.63 12.99 13.10
C SER A 224 -3.04 12.54 13.48
N ASP A 225 -3.66 11.74 12.60
CA ASP A 225 -4.96 11.09 12.80
C ASP A 225 -4.95 10.07 13.95
N LEU A 226 -3.77 9.56 14.30
CA LEU A 226 -3.59 8.62 15.41
C LEU A 226 -3.68 9.31 16.79
N GLY A 227 -3.50 10.64 16.84
CA GLY A 227 -3.56 11.43 18.07
C GLY A 227 -2.50 11.03 19.10
N ALA A 228 -2.91 10.82 20.36
CA ALA A 228 -2.00 10.44 21.44
C ALA A 228 -1.58 8.95 21.43
N ARG A 229 -2.01 8.17 20.43
CA ARG A 229 -1.67 6.74 20.34
C ARG A 229 -0.18 6.55 20.18
N LEU A 230 0.33 5.53 20.84
CA LEU A 230 1.73 5.16 20.82
C LEU A 230 2.08 4.52 19.48
N VAL A 231 3.07 5.11 18.80
CA VAL A 231 3.61 4.60 17.54
C VAL A 231 5.05 4.17 17.73
N THR A 232 5.48 3.16 16.97
CA THR A 232 6.84 2.62 17.03
C THR A 232 7.84 3.67 16.56
N ARG A 233 8.86 3.93 17.40
CA ARG A 233 9.99 4.80 17.07
C ARG A 233 11.27 4.06 16.83
N ASP A 234 11.50 3.05 17.64
CA ASP A 234 12.67 2.21 17.49
C ASP A 234 12.35 0.80 17.97
N VAL A 235 13.02 -0.17 17.37
CA VAL A 235 12.93 -1.58 17.74
C VAL A 235 14.35 -2.06 17.92
N GLY A 236 14.74 -2.29 19.18
CA GLY A 236 16.02 -2.87 19.55
C GLY A 236 16.10 -4.35 19.17
N GLU A 237 17.14 -5.02 19.66
CA GLU A 237 17.33 -6.45 19.39
C GLU A 237 16.19 -7.29 19.97
N LEU A 238 15.64 -8.17 19.14
CA LEU A 238 14.62 -9.15 19.51
C LEU A 238 15.21 -10.55 19.32
N SER A 239 14.88 -11.46 20.24
CA SER A 239 15.19 -12.87 20.10
C SER A 239 14.34 -13.49 18.99
N ARG A 240 14.78 -14.65 18.48
CA ARG A 240 14.01 -15.40 17.46
C ARG A 240 12.60 -15.78 17.94
N ASN A 241 12.44 -16.09 19.22
CA ASN A 241 11.14 -16.45 19.78
C ASN A 241 10.21 -15.24 19.86
N GLU A 242 10.73 -14.06 20.19
CA GLU A 242 9.97 -12.81 20.20
C GLU A 242 9.55 -12.40 18.79
N ILE A 243 10.46 -12.53 17.81
CA ILE A 243 10.13 -12.30 16.38
C ILE A 243 9.02 -13.24 15.93
N ALA A 244 9.16 -14.54 16.21
CA ALA A 244 8.14 -15.53 15.87
C ALA A 244 6.80 -15.24 16.53
N ALA A 245 6.78 -14.85 17.81
CA ALA A 245 5.55 -14.51 18.53
C ALA A 245 4.86 -13.27 17.94
N ALA A 246 5.61 -12.21 17.61
CA ALA A 246 5.06 -11.02 16.98
C ALA A 246 4.48 -11.32 15.58
N LEU A 247 5.21 -12.10 14.79
CA LEU A 247 4.74 -12.52 13.46
C LEU A 247 3.49 -13.40 13.55
N GLU A 248 3.42 -14.30 14.53
CA GLU A 248 2.23 -15.15 14.75
C GLU A 248 0.99 -14.31 15.12
N SER A 249 1.14 -13.30 15.99
CA SER A 249 0.07 -12.34 16.30
C SER A 249 -0.47 -11.63 15.05
N GLY A 250 0.44 -11.16 14.18
CA GLY A 250 0.02 -10.61 12.88
C GLY A 250 -0.63 -11.64 11.96
N ALA A 251 -0.12 -12.88 11.95
CA ALA A 251 -0.64 -13.97 11.12
C ALA A 251 -2.05 -14.39 11.55
N GLU A 252 -2.36 -14.39 12.85
CA GLU A 252 -3.71 -14.60 13.38
C GLU A 252 -4.68 -13.51 12.88
N CYS A 253 -4.27 -12.24 12.93
CA CYS A 253 -5.03 -11.13 12.36
C CYS A 253 -5.27 -11.33 10.85
N ALA A 254 -4.21 -11.65 10.09
CA ALA A 254 -4.31 -11.87 8.66
C ALA A 254 -5.25 -13.04 8.31
N ARG A 255 -5.17 -14.17 9.03
CA ARG A 255 -6.11 -15.30 8.88
C ARG A 255 -7.55 -14.88 9.15
N HIS A 256 -7.79 -14.11 10.21
CA HIS A 256 -9.13 -13.62 10.51
C HIS A 256 -9.71 -12.73 9.40
N LEU A 257 -8.88 -11.86 8.81
CA LEU A 257 -9.30 -11.02 7.68
C LEU A 257 -9.52 -11.84 6.40
N PHE A 258 -8.70 -12.86 6.16
CA PHE A 258 -8.84 -13.79 5.04
C PHE A 258 -10.15 -14.59 5.15
N ASP A 259 -10.46 -15.16 6.31
CA ASP A 259 -11.69 -15.93 6.56
C ASP A 259 -12.96 -15.09 6.38
N ARG A 260 -12.85 -13.76 6.58
CA ARG A 260 -13.93 -12.79 6.35
C ARG A 260 -14.02 -12.31 4.90
N GLY A 261 -13.13 -12.76 4.02
CA GLY A 261 -13.06 -12.34 2.62
C GLY A 261 -12.65 -10.87 2.45
N LEU A 262 -11.90 -10.30 3.41
CA LEU A 262 -11.41 -8.92 3.32
C LEU A 262 -10.06 -8.83 2.59
N ILE A 263 -9.32 -9.93 2.52
CA ILE A 263 -8.05 -10.06 1.81
C ILE A 263 -7.99 -11.40 1.07
N GLU A 264 -7.15 -11.46 0.04
CA GLU A 264 -6.83 -12.66 -0.73
C GLU A 264 -5.51 -13.30 -0.29
N GLY A 265 -4.71 -12.57 0.48
CA GLY A 265 -3.45 -13.06 1.05
C GLY A 265 -2.62 -11.94 1.67
N ALA A 266 -1.63 -12.32 2.46
CA ALA A 266 -0.71 -11.40 3.11
C ALA A 266 0.68 -12.01 3.28
N VAL A 267 1.70 -11.15 3.24
CA VAL A 267 3.09 -11.48 3.54
C VAL A 267 3.55 -10.56 4.65
N LEU A 268 4.00 -11.13 5.77
CA LEU A 268 4.42 -10.40 6.96
C LEU A 268 5.92 -10.59 7.13
N GLN A 269 6.64 -9.51 7.42
CA GLN A 269 8.10 -9.51 7.57
C GLN A 269 8.54 -8.78 8.84
N LEU A 270 9.45 -9.40 9.59
CA LEU A 270 10.07 -8.82 10.78
C LEU A 270 11.49 -9.39 11.00
N CYS A 271 12.48 -8.51 11.06
CA CYS A 271 13.90 -8.81 11.24
C CYS A 271 14.44 -9.84 10.21
N GLY A 272 13.87 -9.87 9.01
CA GLY A 272 14.18 -10.80 7.93
C GLY A 272 13.53 -12.19 8.02
N ASP A 273 12.73 -12.44 9.06
CA ASP A 273 11.82 -13.58 9.10
C ASP A 273 10.53 -13.20 8.36
N MET A 274 9.87 -14.20 7.77
CA MET A 274 8.71 -14.00 6.90
C MET A 274 7.63 -15.06 7.16
N LEU A 275 6.38 -14.64 7.23
CA LEU A 275 5.20 -15.51 7.18
C LEU A 275 4.30 -15.15 5.98
N VAL A 276 3.65 -16.16 5.41
CA VAL A 276 2.76 -16.02 4.25
C VAL A 276 1.40 -16.59 4.62
N ILE A 277 0.35 -15.86 4.31
CA ILE A 277 -1.05 -16.22 4.53
C ILE A 277 -1.80 -16.14 3.21
N GLY A 278 -2.62 -17.15 2.92
CA GLY A 278 -3.38 -17.26 1.67
C GLY A 278 -2.78 -18.25 0.68
N PRO A 279 -3.46 -18.50 -0.46
CA PRO A 279 -3.14 -19.58 -1.38
C PRO A 279 -1.99 -19.27 -2.36
N LYS A 280 -1.45 -18.05 -2.35
CA LYS A 280 -0.47 -17.60 -3.33
C LYS A 280 0.93 -18.05 -2.99
N ASP A 281 1.54 -18.77 -3.92
CA ASP A 281 2.95 -19.16 -3.83
C ASP A 281 3.88 -17.95 -3.98
N ILE A 282 4.92 -17.90 -3.15
CA ILE A 282 6.02 -16.93 -3.27
C ILE A 282 7.21 -17.62 -3.90
N GLU A 283 7.60 -17.14 -5.07
CA GLU A 283 8.80 -17.59 -5.76
C GLU A 283 10.01 -16.77 -5.33
N ARG A 284 11.15 -17.43 -5.12
CA ARG A 284 12.43 -16.75 -4.90
C ARG A 284 13.04 -16.40 -6.25
N LEU A 285 13.37 -15.13 -6.45
CA LEU A 285 14.27 -14.76 -7.52
C LEU A 285 15.69 -14.93 -7.01
N GLU A 286 16.48 -15.82 -7.63
CA GLU A 286 17.92 -15.79 -7.40
C GLU A 286 18.44 -14.43 -7.86
N SER A 287 19.13 -13.71 -6.98
CA SER A 287 19.78 -12.46 -7.34
C SER A 287 20.70 -12.73 -8.52
N ARG A 288 20.45 -12.10 -9.68
CA ARG A 288 21.40 -12.13 -10.80
C ARG A 288 22.80 -11.85 -10.23
N PRO A 289 23.80 -12.72 -10.43
CA PRO A 289 25.16 -12.37 -10.05
C PRO A 289 25.48 -11.04 -10.72
N ARG A 290 26.01 -10.08 -9.95
CA ARG A 290 26.56 -8.84 -10.50
C ARG A 290 27.53 -9.28 -11.60
N GLN A 291 27.12 -9.18 -12.87
CA GLN A 291 28.08 -9.12 -13.96
C GLN A 291 28.85 -7.84 -13.69
N LEU A 292 29.98 -8.00 -13.01
CA LEU A 292 31.10 -7.09 -13.11
C LEU A 292 31.45 -7.11 -14.60
N GLU A 293 30.86 -6.21 -15.37
CA GLU A 293 31.44 -5.85 -16.64
C GLU A 293 32.83 -5.29 -16.32
N PRO A 294 33.92 -5.94 -16.78
CA PRO A 294 35.23 -5.36 -16.63
C PRO A 294 35.25 -4.11 -17.48
N ALA A 295 35.46 -2.96 -16.85
CA ALA A 295 35.84 -1.75 -17.55
C ALA A 295 37.18 -2.01 -18.26
N VAL A 296 37.10 -2.42 -19.52
CA VAL A 296 38.23 -2.48 -20.45
C VAL A 296 38.13 -1.25 -21.36
N HIS A 297 39.00 -0.29 -21.04
CA HIS A 297 39.69 0.69 -21.88
C HIS A 297 39.03 1.30 -23.13
N ALA A 298 38.95 2.64 -23.15
CA ALA A 298 39.76 3.50 -24.02
C ALA A 298 39.91 4.90 -23.40
#